data_AF-A0A4Y2WN09-F1
#
_entry.id   AF-A0A4Y2WN09-F1
#
_cell.length_a   1.000
_cell.length_b   1.000
_cell.length_c   1.000
_cell.angle_alpha   90.00
_cell.angle_beta   90.00
_cell.angle_gamma   90.00
#
_symmetry.space_group_name_H-M   'P 1'
#
loop_
_entity.id
_entity.type
_entity.pdbx_description
1 polymer ?
#
loop_
_entity_poly.entity_id
_entity_poly.type
_entity_poly.pdbx_seq_one_letter_code
_entity_poly.pdbx_strand_id
1 'polypeptide(L)'
;YIGSLDVPRPSSRVEIVAAMRRIRYEFKANSMKKKKVSITVSVDGVKVVLRSRRQTNKWPWDENKFIILHHPIYRIFYVSHDSQDLKIFSYIARDGGANSFKCNVFKSKKKVSLKNN
;
A
#
# COMPACT_ATOMS: atom_id res chain seq x y z
N TYR A 1 -5.64 2.52 3.30
CA TYR A 1 -5.37 1.21 2.69
C TYR A 1 -6.67 0.66 2.12
N ILE A 2 -6.66 0.32 0.83
CA ILE A 2 -7.79 -0.28 0.12
C ILE A 2 -7.69 -1.79 0.30
N GLY A 3 -6.59 -2.40 -0.14
CA GLY A 3 -6.39 -3.84 -0.01
C GLY A 3 -5.15 -4.31 -0.75
N SER A 4 -4.99 -5.63 -0.79
CA SER A 4 -3.89 -6.30 -1.48
C SER A 4 -4.39 -7.49 -2.26
N LEU A 5 -3.64 -7.88 -3.29
CA LEU A 5 -3.86 -9.10 -4.06
C LEU A 5 -2.50 -9.71 -4.44
N ASP A 6 -2.42 -11.03 -4.38
CA ASP A 6 -1.28 -11.76 -4.92
C ASP A 6 -1.34 -11.76 -6.46
N VAL A 7 -0.22 -11.44 -7.08
CA VAL A 7 -0.08 -11.31 -8.52
C VAL A 7 1.12 -12.12 -9.01
N PRO A 8 1.07 -12.65 -10.24
CA PRO A 8 2.29 -13.16 -10.87
C PRO A 8 3.30 -12.03 -11.03
N ARG A 9 4.56 -12.37 -11.35
CA ARG A 9 5.60 -11.37 -11.65
C ARG A 9 5.11 -10.46 -12.78
N PRO A 10 4.86 -9.17 -12.53
CA PRO A 10 4.34 -8.29 -13.56
C PRO A 10 5.36 -8.09 -14.68
N SER A 11 4.89 -8.22 -15.92
CA SER A 11 5.72 -8.05 -17.13
C SER A 11 5.46 -6.73 -17.85
N SER A 12 4.31 -6.09 -17.60
CA SER A 12 3.88 -4.89 -18.31
C SER A 12 3.15 -3.89 -17.41
N ARG A 13 3.13 -2.62 -17.82
CA ARG A 13 2.34 -1.57 -17.15
C ARG A 13 0.85 -1.89 -17.14
N VAL A 14 0.35 -2.57 -18.18
CA VAL A 14 -1.06 -2.93 -18.32
C VAL A 14 -1.49 -3.90 -17.22
N GLU A 15 -0.69 -4.94 -16.95
CA GLU A 15 -0.95 -5.89 -15.85
C GLU A 15 -1.00 -5.21 -14.49
N ILE A 16 -0.08 -4.28 -14.24
CA ILE A 16 -0.01 -3.52 -12.98
C ILE A 16 -1.29 -2.71 -12.77
N VAL A 17 -1.75 -2.00 -13.82
CA VAL A 17 -2.98 -1.21 -13.76
C VAL A 17 -4.20 -2.11 -13.60
N ALA A 18 -4.24 -3.25 -14.29
CA ALA A 18 -5.32 -4.23 -14.17
C ALA A 18 -5.43 -4.79 -12.73
N ALA A 19 -4.31 -5.18 -12.12
CA ALA A 19 -4.28 -5.66 -10.74
C ALA A 19 -4.74 -4.59 -9.75
N MET A 20 -4.25 -3.35 -9.90
CA MET A 20 -4.69 -2.23 -9.07
C MET A 20 -6.21 -2.01 -9.17
N ARG A 21 -6.74 -1.96 -10.40
CA ARG A 21 -8.18 -1.76 -10.65
C ARG A 21 -9.03 -2.89 -10.09
N ARG A 22 -8.59 -4.14 -10.25
CA ARG A 22 -9.26 -5.33 -9.67
C ARG A 22 -9.43 -5.20 -8.16
N ILE A 23 -8.35 -4.86 -7.43
CA ILE A 23 -8.41 -4.64 -5.97
C ILE A 23 -9.41 -3.54 -5.61
N ARG A 24 -9.45 -2.44 -6.37
CA ARG A 24 -10.41 -1.34 -6.10
C ARG A 24 -11.86 -1.78 -6.31
N TYR A 25 -12.12 -2.53 -7.38
CA TYR A 25 -13.47 -2.92 -7.75
C TYR A 25 -14.03 -3.99 -6.81
N GLU A 26 -13.24 -5.00 -6.46
CA GLU A 26 -13.62 -6.00 -5.44
C GLU A 26 -13.87 -5.33 -4.09
N PHE A 27 -13.03 -4.36 -3.70
CA PHE A 27 -13.24 -3.59 -2.48
C PHE A 27 -14.55 -2.80 -2.47
N LYS A 28 -14.94 -2.23 -3.62
CA LYS A 28 -16.21 -1.50 -3.78
C LYS A 28 -17.40 -2.46 -3.78
N ALA A 29 -17.31 -3.58 -4.50
CA ALA A 29 -18.37 -4.59 -4.59
C ALA A 29 -18.68 -5.19 -3.22
N ASN A 30 -17.64 -5.47 -2.42
CA ASN A 30 -17.78 -6.05 -1.08
C ASN A 30 -18.11 -5.02 0.02
N SER A 31 -18.36 -3.75 -0.34
CA SER A 31 -18.71 -2.68 0.62
C SER A 31 -17.73 -2.52 1.79
N MET A 32 -16.45 -2.83 1.58
CA MET A 32 -15.45 -2.81 2.63
C MET A 32 -15.09 -1.37 3.05
N LYS A 33 -14.77 -1.16 4.33
CA LYS A 33 -14.30 0.13 4.86
C LYS A 33 -12.78 0.22 4.79
N LYS A 34 -12.26 1.36 4.32
CA LYS A 34 -10.83 1.56 4.11
C LYS A 34 -10.13 1.65 5.47
N LYS A 35 -9.07 0.88 5.67
CA LYS A 35 -8.27 0.96 6.90
C LYS A 35 -7.45 2.27 6.86
N LYS A 36 -7.54 3.08 7.91
CA LYS A 36 -6.71 4.29 8.08
C LYS A 36 -5.32 3.83 8.50
N VAL A 37 -4.32 4.20 7.71
CA VAL A 37 -2.93 3.77 7.91
C VAL A 37 -2.00 4.98 7.82
N SER A 38 -0.85 4.86 8.47
CA SER A 38 0.33 5.68 8.20
C SER A 38 1.29 4.86 7.34
N ILE A 39 1.97 5.51 6.41
CA ILE A 39 3.01 4.89 5.57
C ILE A 39 4.30 5.67 5.82
N THR A 40 5.35 4.96 6.20
CA THR A 40 6.70 5.49 6.35
C THR A 40 7.54 4.92 5.21
N VAL A 41 8.23 5.81 4.48
CA VAL A 41 9.16 5.45 3.42
C VAL A 41 10.53 5.96 3.82
N SER A 42 11.53 5.08 3.88
CA SER A 42 12.92 5.39 4.18
C SER A 42 13.85 4.62 3.24
N VAL A 43 15.17 4.80 3.42
CA VAL A 43 16.19 4.00 2.74
C VAL A 43 16.09 2.51 3.08
N ASP A 44 15.54 2.16 4.25
CA ASP A 44 15.34 0.77 4.67
C ASP A 44 14.18 0.12 3.92
N GLY A 45 13.18 0.91 3.50
CA GLY A 45 12.04 0.43 2.73
C GLY A 45 10.72 1.09 3.12
N VAL A 46 9.65 0.29 3.09
CA VAL A 46 8.27 0.75 3.31
C VAL A 46 7.67 0.04 4.52
N LYS A 47 7.25 0.83 5.52
CA LYS A 47 6.52 0.37 6.71
C LYS A 47 5.11 0.97 6.68
N VAL A 48 4.09 0.12 6.85
CA VAL A 48 2.68 0.53 6.90
C VAL A 48 2.10 0.12 8.24
N VAL A 49 1.55 1.10 8.97
CA VAL A 49 1.03 0.94 10.32
C VAL A 49 -0.44 1.33 10.38
N LEU A 50 -1.27 0.57 11.09
CA LEU A 50 -2.65 0.94 11.36
C LEU A 50 -2.72 2.16 12.28
N ARG A 51 -3.50 3.17 11.87
CA ARG A 51 -3.76 4.35 12.70
C ARG A 51 -5.02 4.13 13.53
N SER A 52 -4.85 3.64 14.75
CA SER A 52 -5.96 3.52 15.72
C SER A 52 -6.43 4.90 16.21
N ARG A 53 -7.73 5.04 16.49
CA ARG A 53 -8.32 6.25 17.08
C ARG A 53 -8.00 6.40 18.58
N ARG A 54 -7.55 5.33 19.26
CA ARG A 54 -7.32 5.27 20.73
C ARG A 54 -5.85 5.38 21.15
N GLN A 55 -4.94 5.75 20.25
CA GLN A 55 -3.50 5.78 20.54
C GLN A 55 -3.01 6.97 21.39
N THR A 56 -3.90 7.78 21.97
CA THR A 56 -3.49 8.87 22.87
C THR A 56 -3.03 8.38 24.26
N ASN A 57 -3.39 7.15 24.70
CA ASN A 57 -3.17 6.69 26.08
C ASN A 57 -2.41 5.35 26.22
N LYS A 58 -1.55 4.95 25.28
CA LYS A 58 -0.68 3.77 25.48
C LYS A 58 0.78 4.09 25.20
N TRP A 59 1.62 3.77 26.18
CA TRP A 59 3.07 3.87 26.14
C TRP A 59 3.69 3.22 24.88
N PRO A 60 4.88 3.65 24.44
CA PRO A 60 5.38 3.47 23.06
C PRO A 60 5.82 2.04 22.69
N TRP A 61 5.71 1.08 23.61
CA TRP A 61 6.56 -0.11 23.60
C TRP A 61 6.21 -1.19 22.56
N ASP A 62 5.15 -1.01 21.76
CA ASP A 62 4.81 -2.02 20.76
C ASP A 62 4.18 -1.43 19.49
N GLU A 63 4.95 -0.60 18.79
CA GLU A 63 4.61 -0.21 17.41
C GLU A 63 4.46 -1.42 16.48
N ASN A 64 5.20 -2.51 16.75
CA ASN A 64 5.19 -3.73 15.95
C ASN A 64 3.81 -4.36 15.88
N LYS A 65 3.03 -4.30 16.97
CA LYS A 65 1.64 -4.79 17.00
C LYS A 65 0.70 -4.17 15.97
N PHE A 66 1.03 -2.97 15.46
CA PHE A 66 0.19 -2.26 14.50
C PHE A 66 0.76 -2.26 13.08
N ILE A 67 1.96 -2.81 12.88
CA ILE A 67 2.54 -2.99 11.55
C ILE A 67 1.67 -3.99 10.79
N ILE A 68 1.18 -3.59 9.62
CA ILE A 68 0.44 -4.48 8.73
C ILE A 68 1.24 -4.88 7.50
N LEU A 69 2.21 -4.05 7.09
CA LEU A 69 3.11 -4.35 5.97
C LEU A 69 4.48 -3.78 6.33
N HIS A 70 5.52 -4.57 6.11
CA HIS A 70 6.91 -4.14 6.27
C HIS A 70 7.75 -4.83 5.20
N HIS A 71 8.21 -4.03 4.22
CA HIS A 71 8.96 -4.54 3.10
C HIS A 71 10.27 -3.76 2.97
N PRO A 72 11.42 -4.44 3.04
CA PRO A 72 12.70 -3.83 2.74
C PRO A 72 12.74 -3.25 1.32
N ILE A 73 13.55 -2.22 1.10
CA ILE A 73 13.61 -1.51 -0.18
C ILE A 73 13.88 -2.44 -1.37
N TYR A 74 14.78 -3.42 -1.21
CA TYR A 74 15.13 -4.38 -2.25
C TYR A 74 14.00 -5.34 -2.65
N ARG A 75 12.90 -5.39 -1.87
CA ARG A 75 11.71 -6.19 -2.20
C ARG A 75 10.65 -5.39 -2.95
N ILE A 76 10.75 -4.06 -2.98
CA ILE A 76 9.82 -3.22 -3.72
C ILE A 76 10.12 -3.37 -5.22
N PHE A 77 9.24 -4.06 -5.93
CA PHE A 77 9.41 -4.37 -7.35
C PHE A 77 8.95 -3.22 -8.25
N TYR A 78 7.81 -2.62 -7.92
CA TYR A 78 7.23 -1.56 -8.73
C TYR A 78 6.35 -0.64 -7.89
N VAL A 79 6.30 0.65 -8.25
CA VAL A 79 5.41 1.65 -7.65
C VAL A 79 4.61 2.31 -8.77
N SER A 80 3.31 2.49 -8.56
CA SER A 80 2.40 2.98 -9.59
C SER A 80 1.27 3.84 -9.00
N HIS A 81 0.62 4.61 -9.87
CA HIS A 81 -0.59 5.36 -9.56
C HIS A 81 -1.68 5.09 -10.60
N ASP A 82 -2.93 5.34 -10.22
CA ASP A 82 -4.06 5.26 -11.16
C ASP A 82 -4.09 6.53 -12.02
N SER A 83 -4.05 6.37 -13.35
CA SER A 83 -4.07 7.51 -14.28
C SER A 83 -5.37 8.31 -14.23
N GLN A 84 -6.46 7.72 -13.74
CA GLN A 84 -7.77 8.38 -13.61
C GLN A 84 -8.00 8.97 -12.21
N ASP A 85 -7.27 8.51 -11.19
CA ASP A 85 -7.35 9.04 -9.83
C ASP A 85 -5.95 9.01 -9.19
N LEU A 86 -5.18 10.09 -9.38
CA LEU A 86 -3.82 10.25 -8.83
C LEU A 86 -3.76 10.14 -7.30
N LYS A 87 -4.89 10.17 -6.59
CA LYS A 87 -4.92 9.89 -5.15
C LYS A 87 -4.77 8.41 -4.85
N ILE A 88 -4.95 7.55 -5.84
CA ILE A 88 -4.81 6.10 -5.71
C ILE A 88 -3.45 5.70 -6.23
N PHE A 89 -2.71 5.01 -5.38
CA PHE A 89 -1.39 4.52 -5.67
C PHE A 89 -1.22 3.11 -5.13
N SER A 90 -0.25 2.40 -5.68
CA SER A 90 0.10 1.06 -5.23
C SER A 90 1.61 0.85 -5.26
N TYR A 91 2.05 -0.11 -4.47
CA TYR A 91 3.36 -0.72 -4.68
C TYR A 91 3.21 -2.24 -4.72
N ILE A 92 4.07 -2.87 -5.51
CA ILE A 92 4.19 -4.31 -5.61
C ILE A 92 5.47 -4.72 -4.90
N ALA A 93 5.35 -5.63 -3.95
CA ALA A 93 6.50 -6.20 -3.25
C ALA A 93 6.61 -7.69 -3.51
N ARG A 94 7.85 -8.20 -3.62
CA ARG A 94 8.14 -9.63 -3.67
C ARG A 94 8.05 -10.21 -2.26
N ASP A 95 7.38 -11.36 -2.11
CA ASP A 95 7.37 -12.08 -0.85
C ASP A 95 8.70 -12.83 -0.64
N GLY A 96 9.15 -12.98 0.60
CA GLY A 96 10.48 -13.52 0.93
C GLY A 96 10.61 -15.04 0.76
N GLY A 97 9.50 -15.77 0.89
CA GLY A 97 9.48 -17.24 0.87
C GLY A 97 8.99 -17.87 -0.44
N ALA A 98 8.38 -17.09 -1.34
CA ALA A 98 7.82 -17.57 -2.60
C ALA A 98 8.16 -16.61 -3.74
N ASN A 99 8.14 -17.08 -4.99
CA ASN A 99 8.29 -16.21 -6.16
C ASN A 99 7.00 -15.42 -6.48
N SER A 100 6.22 -15.12 -5.45
CA SER A 100 4.96 -14.40 -5.53
C SER A 100 5.18 -12.91 -5.28
N PHE A 101 4.30 -12.11 -5.88
CA PHE A 101 4.30 -10.67 -5.75
C PHE A 101 2.98 -10.25 -5.13
N LYS A 102 2.99 -9.21 -4.30
CA LYS A 102 1.80 -8.69 -3.65
C LYS A 102 1.61 -7.23 -4.02
N CYS A 103 0.52 -6.93 -4.72
CA CYS A 103 0.12 -5.57 -5.05
C CYS A 103 -0.65 -4.98 -3.87
N ASN A 104 -0.19 -3.85 -3.32
CA ASN A 104 -0.79 -3.18 -2.16
C ASN A 104 -1.34 -1.82 -2.60
N VAL A 105 -2.66 -1.60 -2.48
CA VAL A 105 -3.34 -0.39 -3.00
C VAL A 105 -3.81 0.53 -1.89
N PHE A 106 -3.55 1.83 -2.08
CA PHE A 106 -3.84 2.89 -1.12
C PHE A 106 -4.60 4.03 -1.79
N LYS A 107 -5.29 4.83 -0.97
CA LYS A 107 -5.89 6.10 -1.39
C LYS A 107 -5.48 7.19 -0.41
N SER A 108 -4.90 8.26 -0.91
CA SER A 108 -4.48 9.41 -0.11
C SER A 108 -5.67 10.31 0.25
N LYS A 109 -5.55 11.07 1.34
CA LYS A 109 -6.54 12.09 1.75
C LYS A 109 -6.30 13.44 1.07
N LYS A 110 -5.04 13.85 0.88
CA LYS A 110 -4.68 15.16 0.33
C LYS A 110 -4.61 15.14 -1.19
N LYS A 111 -5.02 16.24 -1.82
CA LYS A 111 -4.66 16.56 -3.21
C LYS A 111 -3.15 16.82 -3.22
N VAL A 112 -2.42 16.18 -4.12
CA VAL A 112 -0.96 16.35 -4.22
C VAL A 112 -0.69 17.82 -4.56
N SER A 113 -0.10 18.56 -3.63
CA SER A 113 0.54 19.84 -3.90
C SER A 113 2.02 19.52 -3.98
N LEU A 114 2.55 19.42 -5.19
CA LEU A 114 3.98 19.46 -5.41
C LEU A 114 4.39 20.90 -5.09
N LYS A 115 5.00 21.12 -3.93
CA LYS A 115 5.86 22.29 -3.76
C LYS A 115 7.16 21.92 -4.41
N ASN A 116 7.39 22.45 -5.61
CA ASN A 116 8.73 22.48 -6.19
C ASN A 116 9.53 23.45 -5.33
N ASN A 117 10.63 22.98 -4.77
CA ASN A 117 11.66 23.85 -4.20
C ASN A 117 12.50 24.42 -5.33
#